data_AF-A0A9D7H8C6-F1
#
_entry.id   AF-A0A9D7H8C6-F1
#
_cell.length_a   1.000
_cell.length_b   1.000
_cell.length_c   1.000
_cell.angle_alpha   90.00
_cell.angle_beta   90.00
_cell.angle_gamma   90.00
#
_symmetry.space_group_name_H-M   'P 1'
#
loop_
_entity.id
_entity.type
_entity.pdbx_description
1 polymer ?
#
loop_
_entity_poly.entity_id
_entity_poly.type
_entity_poly.pdbx_seq_one_letter_code
_entity_poly.pdbx_strand_id
1 'polypeptide(L)'
;MHELLERLGRGDVRLIQMCQEANQAWREFLTELNGADTGTLAARLGFFQPSIERIFESKTLGQTMMPWSAFAVLYDTQNGWGPNKERALQLAEAFSRSNCSQEARDEARSCVISYELEPVRAQGNSNQRR
;
A
#
# COMPACT_ATOMS: atom_id res chain seq x y z
N MET A 1 10.10 7.40 -0.04
CA MET A 1 10.23 7.85 1.37
C MET A 1 11.07 9.12 1.60
N HIS A 2 12.12 9.40 0.82
CA HIS A 2 13.01 10.56 1.04
C HIS A 2 12.31 11.93 1.01
N GLU A 3 11.44 12.17 0.04
CA GLU A 3 10.71 13.45 -0.09
C GLU A 3 9.80 13.73 1.11
N LEU A 4 9.16 12.69 1.67
CA LEU A 4 8.36 12.81 2.88
C LEU A 4 9.22 13.33 4.05
N LEU A 5 10.38 12.71 4.27
CA LEU A 5 11.30 13.08 5.35
C LEU A 5 11.87 14.48 5.15
N GLU A 6 12.19 14.87 3.92
CA GLU A 6 12.63 16.23 3.60
C GLU A 6 11.56 17.27 3.96
N ARG A 7 10.32 17.06 3.52
CA ARG A 7 9.20 17.97 3.80
C ARG A 7 8.87 18.04 5.29
N LEU A 8 8.92 16.91 6.00
CA LEU A 8 8.79 16.89 7.47
C LEU A 8 9.91 17.66 8.16
N GLY A 9 11.17 17.46 7.73
CA GLY A 9 12.33 18.17 8.27
C GLY A 9 12.27 19.69 8.07
N ARG A 10 11.56 20.15 7.04
CA ARG A 10 11.27 21.58 6.80
C ARG A 10 10.05 22.11 7.56
N GLY A 11 9.34 21.26 8.31
CA GLY A 11 8.15 21.64 9.05
C GLY A 11 6.91 21.84 8.17
N ASP A 12 6.80 21.16 7.03
CA ASP A 12 5.60 21.24 6.17
C ASP A 12 4.40 20.53 6.82
N VAL A 13 3.66 21.29 7.63
CA VAL A 13 2.48 20.82 8.37
C VAL A 13 1.35 20.33 7.47
N ARG A 14 1.34 20.72 6.18
CA ARG A 14 0.32 20.26 5.22
C ARG A 14 0.37 18.75 5.00
N LEU A 15 1.51 18.11 5.26
CA LEU A 15 1.63 16.65 5.18
C LEU A 15 0.64 15.92 6.09
N ILE A 16 0.29 16.51 7.25
CA ILE A 16 -0.70 15.93 8.16
C ILE A 16 -2.06 15.86 7.46
N GLN A 17 -2.48 16.95 6.82
CA GLN A 17 -3.72 17.04 6.06
C GLN A 17 -3.72 16.06 4.88
N MET A 18 -2.61 16.00 4.12
CA MET A 18 -2.46 15.06 2.99
C MET A 18 -2.59 13.60 3.44
N CYS A 19 -1.99 13.24 4.58
CA CYS A 19 -2.12 11.90 5.14
C CYS A 19 -3.55 11.60 5.60
N GLN A 20 -4.27 12.57 6.18
CA GLN A 20 -5.67 12.42 6.56
C GLN A 20 -6.57 12.20 5.33
N GLU A 21 -6.37 12.99 4.28
CA GLU A 21 -7.11 12.85 3.02
C GLU A 21 -6.83 11.51 2.34
N ALA A 22 -5.57 11.08 2.29
CA ALA A 22 -5.19 9.77 1.76
C ALA A 22 -5.84 8.64 2.57
N ASN A 23 -5.83 8.72 3.90
CA ASN A 23 -6.48 7.74 4.77
C ASN A 23 -7.99 7.65 4.51
N GLN A 24 -8.66 8.79 4.36
CA GLN A 24 -10.08 8.83 4.06
C GLN A 24 -10.37 8.23 2.68
N ALA A 25 -9.60 8.62 1.65
CA ALA A 25 -9.74 8.10 0.30
C ALA A 25 -9.54 6.57 0.26
N TRP A 26 -8.58 6.02 1.01
CA TRP A 26 -8.39 4.58 1.14
C TRP A 26 -9.54 3.88 1.84
N ARG A 27 -10.08 4.45 2.92
CA ARG A 27 -11.25 3.88 3.61
C ARG A 27 -12.45 3.80 2.68
N GLU A 28 -12.71 4.85 1.91
CA GLU A 28 -13.78 4.86 0.91
C GLU A 28 -13.53 3.81 -0.18
N PHE A 29 -12.33 3.80 -0.77
CA PHE A 29 -11.95 2.84 -1.80
C PHE A 29 -12.10 1.38 -1.34
N LEU A 30 -11.61 1.05 -0.14
CA LEU A 30 -11.66 -0.30 0.40
C LEU A 30 -13.08 -0.71 0.81
N THR A 31 -13.90 0.24 1.25
CA THR A 31 -15.32 0.02 1.59
C THR A 31 -16.16 -0.19 0.33
N GLU A 32 -15.97 0.62 -0.71
CA GLU A 32 -16.65 0.46 -2.01
C GLU A 32 -16.35 -0.92 -2.61
N LEU A 33 -15.11 -1.37 -2.47
CA LEU A 33 -14.64 -2.66 -3.00
C LEU A 33 -14.66 -3.77 -1.95
N ASN A 34 -15.50 -3.64 -0.92
CA ASN A 34 -15.68 -4.71 0.05
C ASN A 34 -16.30 -5.94 -0.63
N GLY A 35 -15.70 -7.11 -0.43
CA GLY A 35 -16.09 -8.35 -1.12
C GLY A 35 -15.64 -8.46 -2.59
N ALA A 36 -14.99 -7.43 -3.15
CA ALA A 36 -14.39 -7.54 -4.48
C ALA A 36 -13.20 -8.52 -4.49
N ASP A 37 -13.02 -9.21 -5.61
CA ASP A 37 -11.88 -10.09 -5.82
C ASP A 37 -10.57 -9.30 -6.06
N THR A 38 -9.45 -10.01 -5.98
CA THR A 38 -8.11 -9.40 -6.14
C THR A 38 -7.91 -8.78 -7.53
N GLY A 39 -8.52 -9.34 -8.56
CA GLY A 39 -8.43 -8.83 -9.93
C GLY A 39 -9.13 -7.48 -10.08
N THR A 40 -10.34 -7.36 -9.53
CA THR A 40 -11.09 -6.09 -9.48
C THR A 40 -10.33 -5.05 -8.68
N LEU A 41 -9.79 -5.43 -7.51
CA LEU A 41 -8.97 -4.53 -6.69
C LEU A 41 -7.75 -4.03 -7.47
N ALA A 42 -7.01 -4.93 -8.13
CA ALA A 42 -5.83 -4.60 -8.94
C ALA A 42 -6.16 -3.64 -10.09
N ALA A 43 -7.27 -3.87 -10.80
CA ALA A 43 -7.70 -3.00 -11.88
C ALA A 43 -8.06 -1.60 -11.37
N ARG A 44 -8.79 -1.51 -10.25
CA ARG A 44 -9.22 -0.24 -9.65
C ARG A 44 -8.05 0.57 -9.07
N LEU A 45 -6.99 -0.08 -8.58
CA LEU A 45 -5.79 0.61 -8.08
C LEU A 45 -5.15 1.52 -9.14
N GLY A 46 -5.09 1.07 -10.40
CA GLY A 46 -4.52 1.88 -11.50
C GLY A 46 -5.27 3.20 -11.73
N PHE A 47 -6.61 3.17 -11.64
CA PHE A 47 -7.45 4.38 -11.73
C PHE A 47 -7.40 5.24 -10.46
N PHE A 48 -7.04 4.65 -9.32
CA PHE A 48 -6.99 5.33 -8.05
C PHE A 48 -5.68 6.10 -7.82
N GLN A 49 -4.57 5.64 -8.44
CA GLN A 49 -3.26 6.27 -8.30
C GLN A 49 -3.26 7.80 -8.56
N PRO A 50 -3.88 8.34 -9.63
CA PRO A 50 -3.91 9.79 -9.86
C PRO A 50 -4.58 10.59 -8.75
N SER A 51 -5.51 9.99 -8.01
CA SER A 51 -6.15 10.64 -6.86
C SER A 51 -5.17 10.81 -5.71
N ILE A 52 -4.37 9.78 -5.42
CA ILE A 52 -3.32 9.88 -4.39
C ILE A 52 -2.21 10.85 -4.80
N GLU A 53 -1.75 10.81 -6.05
CA GLU A 53 -0.75 11.77 -6.56
C GLU A 53 -1.22 13.22 -6.42
N ARG A 54 -2.52 13.47 -6.62
CA ARG A 54 -3.12 14.79 -6.42
C ARG A 54 -3.11 15.21 -4.95
N ILE A 55 -3.48 14.31 -4.03
CA ILE A 55 -3.50 14.59 -2.58
C ILE A 55 -2.10 15.02 -2.10
N PHE A 56 -1.04 14.36 -2.56
CA PHE A 56 0.31 14.66 -2.11
C PHE A 56 0.98 15.84 -2.84
N GLU A 57 0.30 16.44 -3.83
CA GLU A 57 0.79 17.54 -4.67
C GLU A 57 2.14 17.24 -5.35
N SER A 58 2.48 15.96 -5.50
CA SER A 58 3.76 15.49 -6.04
C SER A 58 3.57 14.08 -6.57
N LYS A 59 3.98 13.86 -7.81
CA LYS A 59 3.89 12.54 -8.45
C LYS A 59 4.74 11.53 -7.67
N THR A 60 6.00 11.85 -7.43
CA THR A 60 6.96 10.95 -6.75
C THR A 60 6.53 10.65 -5.32
N LEU A 61 6.11 11.68 -4.57
CA LEU A 61 5.59 11.47 -3.22
C LEU A 61 4.28 10.69 -3.24
N GLY A 62 3.37 10.97 -4.16
CA GLY A 62 2.12 10.24 -4.30
C GLY A 62 2.33 8.76 -4.61
N GLN A 63 3.23 8.44 -5.56
CA GLN A 63 3.60 7.07 -5.88
C GLN A 63 4.21 6.33 -4.68
N THR A 64 5.05 7.02 -3.89
CA THR A 64 5.56 6.49 -2.62
C THR A 64 4.40 6.26 -1.66
N MET A 65 3.63 7.29 -1.36
CA MET A 65 2.67 7.29 -0.27
C MET A 65 1.43 6.44 -0.57
N MET A 66 1.15 6.14 -1.83
CA MET A 66 0.03 5.30 -2.24
C MET A 66 0.00 3.96 -1.49
N PRO A 67 1.00 3.05 -1.63
CA PRO A 67 1.00 1.82 -0.86
C PRO A 67 1.15 2.05 0.65
N TRP A 68 2.04 2.95 1.09
CA TRP A 68 2.28 3.17 2.52
C TRP A 68 1.01 3.59 3.28
N SER A 69 0.23 4.51 2.73
CA SER A 69 -1.06 4.91 3.31
C SER A 69 -2.12 3.82 3.19
N ALA A 70 -2.11 3.01 2.13
CA ALA A 70 -3.05 1.90 1.96
C ALA A 70 -2.90 0.84 3.07
N PHE A 71 -1.66 0.41 3.33
CA PHE A 71 -1.36 -0.57 4.37
C PHE A 71 -1.58 0.01 5.77
N ALA A 72 -1.21 1.29 5.98
CA ALA A 72 -1.42 1.95 7.26
C ALA A 72 -2.90 2.03 7.68
N VAL A 73 -3.84 2.14 6.73
CA VAL A 73 -5.29 2.11 7.03
C VAL A 73 -5.76 0.75 7.57
N LEU A 74 -5.06 -0.33 7.22
CA LEU A 74 -5.39 -1.70 7.63
C LEU A 74 -4.58 -2.17 8.87
N TYR A 75 -3.46 -1.52 9.16
CA TYR A 75 -2.53 -1.90 10.21
C TYR A 75 -2.79 -1.11 11.50
N ASP A 76 -2.93 -1.82 12.62
CA ASP A 76 -2.96 -1.23 13.95
C ASP A 76 -1.59 -1.36 14.62
N THR A 77 -1.06 -0.28 15.19
CA THR A 77 0.30 -0.31 15.77
C THR A 77 0.39 -1.09 17.08
N GLN A 78 -0.74 -1.38 17.74
CA GLN A 78 -0.78 -2.15 18.99
C GLN A 78 -1.06 -3.63 18.74
N ASN A 79 -1.92 -3.92 17.76
CA ASN A 79 -2.48 -5.26 17.51
C ASN A 79 -2.02 -5.86 16.17
N GLY A 80 -1.24 -5.12 15.38
CA GLY A 80 -0.81 -5.51 14.05
C GLY A 80 -1.98 -5.60 13.07
N TRP A 81 -2.04 -6.69 12.30
CA TRP A 81 -3.07 -6.89 11.28
C TRP A 81 -4.45 -7.28 11.83
N GLY A 82 -4.49 -8.01 12.94
CA GLY A 82 -5.73 -8.57 13.49
C GLY A 82 -6.68 -9.15 12.41
N PRO A 83 -7.95 -8.72 12.36
CA PRO A 83 -8.92 -9.19 11.36
C PRO A 83 -8.64 -8.70 9.93
N ASN A 84 -7.79 -7.69 9.75
CA ASN A 84 -7.47 -7.13 8.45
C ASN A 84 -6.38 -7.91 7.69
N LYS A 85 -5.81 -8.97 8.28
CA LYS A 85 -4.67 -9.69 7.67
C LYS A 85 -4.96 -10.22 6.27
N GLU A 86 -6.10 -10.87 6.08
CA GLU A 86 -6.48 -11.39 4.76
C GLU A 86 -6.66 -10.27 3.74
N ARG A 87 -7.28 -9.16 4.16
CA ARG A 87 -7.46 -7.99 3.30
C ARG A 87 -6.13 -7.32 2.95
N ALA A 88 -5.17 -7.28 3.88
CA ALA A 88 -3.83 -6.76 3.63
C ALA A 88 -3.04 -7.63 2.65
N LEU A 89 -3.13 -8.96 2.76
CA LEU A 89 -2.55 -9.89 1.79
C LEU A 89 -3.19 -9.75 0.40
N GLN A 90 -4.51 -9.60 0.36
CA GLN A 90 -5.24 -9.36 -0.89
C GLN A 90 -4.78 -8.03 -1.55
N LEU A 91 -4.60 -6.98 -0.75
CA LEU A 91 -4.11 -5.68 -1.22
C LEU A 91 -2.68 -5.78 -1.74
N ALA A 92 -1.79 -6.50 -1.04
CA ALA A 92 -0.43 -6.77 -1.49
C ALA A 92 -0.41 -7.46 -2.86
N GLU A 93 -1.23 -8.51 -3.02
CA GLU A 93 -1.33 -9.20 -4.30
C GLU A 93 -1.96 -8.31 -5.38
N ALA A 94 -2.96 -7.50 -5.03
CA ALA A 94 -3.57 -6.56 -5.96
C ALA A 94 -2.57 -5.52 -6.48
N PHE A 95 -1.70 -4.96 -5.64
CA PHE A 95 -0.61 -4.08 -6.08
C PHE A 95 0.36 -4.79 -7.03
N SER A 96 0.70 -6.05 -6.78
CA SER A 96 1.61 -6.80 -7.67
C SER A 96 1.04 -7.02 -9.08
N ARG A 97 -0.30 -7.07 -9.18
CA ARG A 97 -1.04 -7.33 -10.42
C ARG A 97 -1.63 -6.07 -11.06
N SER A 98 -1.50 -4.91 -10.41
CA SER A 98 -2.15 -3.68 -10.87
C SER A 98 -1.44 -3.06 -12.07
N ASN A 99 -2.16 -2.18 -12.76
CA ASN A 99 -1.63 -1.26 -13.77
C ASN A 99 -1.09 0.04 -13.15
N CYS A 100 -0.77 0.06 -11.85
CA CYS A 100 -0.07 1.19 -11.24
C CYS A 100 1.31 1.36 -11.86
N SER A 101 1.89 2.55 -11.69
CA SER A 101 3.28 2.81 -12.07
C SER A 101 4.25 1.84 -11.39
N GLN A 102 5.41 1.60 -12.02
CA GLN A 102 6.44 0.74 -11.47
C GLN A 102 6.88 1.18 -10.07
N GLU A 103 7.05 2.48 -9.86
CA GLU A 103 7.46 3.08 -8.59
C GLU A 103 6.48 2.72 -7.45
N ALA A 104 5.18 2.84 -7.71
CA ALA A 104 4.14 2.49 -6.74
C ALA A 104 4.13 0.99 -6.42
N ARG A 105 4.41 0.12 -7.41
CA ARG A 105 4.50 -1.34 -7.19
C ARG A 105 5.76 -1.73 -6.41
N ASP A 106 6.89 -1.08 -6.67
CA ASP A 106 8.13 -1.31 -5.94
C ASP A 106 8.05 -0.83 -4.49
N GLU A 107 7.38 0.30 -4.25
CA GLU A 107 7.07 0.79 -2.91
C GLU A 107 6.04 -0.13 -2.21
N ALA A 108 5.07 -0.70 -2.92
CA ALA A 108 4.16 -1.70 -2.37
C ALA A 108 4.92 -2.97 -1.93
N ARG A 109 5.89 -3.42 -2.72
CA ARG A 109 6.78 -4.52 -2.33
C ARG A 109 7.60 -4.18 -1.09
N SER A 110 8.09 -2.95 -1.00
CA SER A 110 8.83 -2.46 0.18
C SER A 110 7.93 -2.44 1.44
N CYS A 111 6.67 -2.04 1.27
CA CYS A 111 5.65 -2.14 2.33
C CYS A 111 5.48 -3.59 2.76
N VAL A 112 5.24 -4.53 1.83
CA VAL A 112 5.04 -5.96 2.13
C VAL A 112 6.18 -6.54 2.97
N ILE A 113 7.42 -6.18 2.66
CA ILE A 113 8.60 -6.60 3.45
C ILE A 113 8.56 -5.94 4.84
N SER A 114 8.39 -4.62 4.89
CA SER A 114 8.42 -3.84 6.15
C SER A 114 7.30 -4.23 7.12
N TYR A 115 6.18 -4.71 6.58
CA TYR A 115 4.98 -5.13 7.28
C TYR A 115 4.89 -6.65 7.50
N GLU A 116 5.93 -7.39 7.11
CA GLU A 116 6.03 -8.85 7.24
C GLU A 116 4.84 -9.60 6.59
N LEU A 117 4.33 -9.07 5.47
CA LEU A 117 3.25 -9.65 4.68
C LEU A 117 3.75 -10.58 3.57
N GLU A 118 5.04 -10.93 3.58
CA GLU A 118 5.59 -11.85 2.59
C GLU A 118 4.83 -13.19 2.67
N PRO A 119 4.44 -13.78 1.52
CA PRO A 119 3.89 -15.12 1.53
C PRO A 119 4.96 -16.03 2.13
N VAL A 120 4.55 -16.88 3.09
CA VAL A 120 5.42 -17.92 3.63
C VAL A 120 5.93 -18.69 2.41
N ARG A 121 7.19 -18.45 2.03
CA ARG A 121 7.84 -19.27 1.02
C ARG A 121 7.76 -20.67 1.57
N ALA A 122 6.96 -21.53 0.95
CA ALA A 122 7.05 -22.95 1.18
C ALA A 122 8.54 -23.26 1.06
N GLN A 123 9.18 -23.54 2.20
CA GLN A 123 10.59 -23.91 2.22
C GLN A 123 10.69 -25.08 1.27
N GLY A 124 11.28 -24.84 0.11
CA GLY A 124 11.53 -25.87 -0.86
C GLY A 124 12.40 -26.88 -0.16
N ASN A 125 11.82 -28.03 0.19
CA ASN A 125 12.53 -29.26 0.45
C ASN A 125 13.31 -29.59 -0.82
N SER A 126 14.48 -28.97 -0.98
CA SER A 126 15.55 -29.44 -1.84
C SER A 126 16.44 -30.36 -1.00
N ASN A 127 15.80 -31.40 -0.48
CA ASN A 127 16.49 -32.55 0.08
C ASN A 127 15.86 -33.79 -0.55
N GLN A 128 16.72 -34.63 -1.16
CA GLN A 128 16.44 -35.83 -1.96
C GLN A 128 16.31 -35.58 -3.48
N ARG A 129 17.01 -36.29 -4.37
CA ARG A 129 17.81 -37.53 -4.24
C ARG A 129 18.55 -37.78 -5.58
N ARG A 130 19.77 -38.30 -5.44
CA ARG A 130 20.55 -39.17 -6.35
C ARG A 130 21.12 -38.60 -7.63
#